data_AF-A0A967WEN3-F1
#
_entry.id   AF-A0A967WEN3-F1
#
_cell.length_a   1.000
_cell.length_b   1.000
_cell.length_c   1.000
_cell.angle_alpha   90.00
_cell.angle_beta   90.00
_cell.angle_gamma   90.00
#
_symmetry.space_group_name_H-M   'P 1'
#
loop_
_entity.id
_entity.type
_entity.pdbx_description
1 polymer ?
#
loop_
_entity_poly.entity_id
_entity_poly.type
_entity_poly.pdbx_seq_one_letter_code
_entity_poly.pdbx_strand_id
1 'polypeptide(L)'
;FEADLDLTGKRSLLHLLDTAVSYEGSQRLKSWLTAPVPDLDLANRRQQIVRELVPLHLFRDKIALNAMEAAGARRTWKANQLVEWLQTSDTSGAPRRWLILFGAWVMLNAILLAAHLLGWLPPWWQITLAVYLGLWLLWSRTMEAAADQATALEGALRQLRAVFGQLETFSYRDTPHLRALCEPYLDPTHRPSRYLTRIGRVVAAMGLRENPLLRLILNALLPWDVYLAYRLNRTRADLGQRGAGWMDVWFELEALASLANLGYLNP
;
A
#
# COMPACT_ATOMS: atom_id res chain seq x y z
N PHE A 1 -1.88 -16.24 34.37
CA PHE A 1 -2.81 -15.08 34.29
C PHE A 1 -3.64 -15.12 33.02
N GLU A 2 -3.06 -15.07 31.81
CA GLU A 2 -3.86 -15.01 30.57
C GLU A 2 -4.82 -16.18 30.35
N ALA A 3 -4.39 -17.41 30.64
CA ALA A 3 -5.23 -18.60 30.55
C ALA A 3 -6.19 -18.77 31.74
N ASP A 4 -5.96 -18.02 32.82
CA ASP A 4 -6.75 -18.09 34.06
C ASP A 4 -7.92 -17.10 34.03
N LEU A 5 -7.75 -16.00 33.29
CA LEU A 5 -8.79 -15.00 33.00
C LEU A 5 -9.41 -15.15 31.61
N ASP A 6 -9.16 -16.26 30.91
CA ASP A 6 -9.64 -16.52 29.54
C ASP A 6 -9.40 -15.32 28.59
N LEU A 7 -8.23 -14.67 28.69
CA LEU A 7 -7.91 -13.50 27.87
C LEU A 7 -7.62 -13.85 26.41
N THR A 8 -7.15 -15.08 26.14
CA THR A 8 -6.78 -15.53 24.79
C THR A 8 -7.34 -16.94 24.49
N GLY A 9 -7.71 -17.22 23.24
CA GLY A 9 -8.29 -18.52 22.82
C GLY A 9 -9.65 -18.41 22.11
N LYS A 10 -10.26 -19.56 21.77
CA LYS A 10 -11.47 -19.65 20.93
C LYS A 10 -12.76 -19.10 21.58
N ARG A 11 -12.78 -18.92 22.90
CA ARG A 11 -13.90 -18.36 23.68
C ARG A 11 -13.42 -17.30 24.67
N SER A 12 -12.42 -16.52 24.24
CA SER A 12 -11.74 -15.57 25.10
C SER A 12 -12.37 -14.18 25.08
N LEU A 13 -12.03 -13.37 26.07
CA LEU A 13 -12.37 -11.95 26.10
C LEU A 13 -11.84 -11.23 24.86
N LEU A 14 -10.63 -11.55 24.39
CA LEU A 14 -10.12 -11.03 23.11
C LEU A 14 -11.06 -11.38 21.94
N HIS A 15 -11.56 -12.61 21.86
CA HIS A 15 -12.48 -13.01 20.79
C HIS A 15 -13.82 -12.24 20.83
N LEU A 16 -14.29 -11.89 22.02
CA LEU A 16 -15.50 -11.09 22.20
C LEU A 16 -15.30 -9.63 21.80
N LEU A 17 -14.14 -9.06 22.11
CA LEU A 17 -13.85 -7.64 21.89
C LEU A 17 -13.36 -7.33 20.48
N ASP A 18 -12.60 -8.24 19.88
CA ASP A 18 -11.86 -7.97 18.66
C ASP A 18 -12.79 -7.85 17.45
N THR A 19 -12.91 -6.62 16.95
CA THR A 19 -13.57 -6.30 15.68
C THR A 19 -12.57 -5.76 14.65
N ALA A 20 -11.26 -5.89 14.90
CA ALA A 20 -10.24 -5.45 13.97
C ALA A 20 -10.26 -6.30 12.69
N VAL A 21 -10.06 -5.66 11.55
CA VAL A 21 -9.99 -6.33 10.25
C VAL A 21 -8.55 -6.74 9.93
N SER A 22 -7.56 -5.97 10.40
CA SER A 22 -6.15 -6.35 10.29
C SER A 22 -5.71 -7.30 11.42
N TYR A 23 -4.76 -8.17 11.09
CA TYR A 23 -4.12 -9.03 12.10
C TYR A 23 -3.35 -8.21 13.13
N GLU A 24 -2.68 -7.15 12.69
CA GLU A 24 -1.85 -6.28 13.52
C GLU A 24 -2.68 -5.46 14.52
N GLY A 25 -3.88 -5.01 14.15
CA GLY A 25 -4.84 -4.38 15.06
C GLY A 25 -5.32 -5.35 16.16
N SER A 26 -5.65 -6.58 15.77
CA SER A 26 -6.00 -7.66 16.72
C SER A 26 -4.85 -7.99 17.68
N GLN A 27 -3.61 -8.12 17.16
CA GLN A 27 -2.43 -8.32 18.00
C GLN A 27 -2.18 -7.16 18.96
N ARG A 28 -2.50 -5.93 18.54
CA ARG A 28 -2.38 -4.75 19.39
C ARG A 28 -3.35 -4.79 20.56
N LEU A 29 -4.61 -5.07 20.28
CA LEU A 29 -5.63 -5.25 21.32
C LEU A 29 -5.21 -6.36 22.29
N LYS A 30 -4.74 -7.50 21.77
CA LYS A 30 -4.18 -8.57 22.58
C LYS A 30 -3.08 -8.06 23.50
N SER A 31 -2.07 -7.37 22.95
CA SER A 31 -0.93 -6.86 23.73
C SER A 31 -1.36 -5.92 24.86
N TRP A 32 -2.43 -5.16 24.68
CA TRP A 32 -2.97 -4.28 25.72
C TRP A 32 -3.67 -5.04 26.83
N LEU A 33 -4.42 -6.10 26.48
CA LEU A 33 -5.12 -6.95 27.45
C LEU A 33 -4.17 -7.85 28.24
N THR A 34 -3.04 -8.25 27.63
CA THR A 34 -2.06 -9.15 28.24
C THR A 34 -0.89 -8.42 28.90
N ALA A 35 -0.90 -7.09 28.93
CA ALA A 35 0.16 -6.31 29.56
C ALA A 35 0.14 -6.50 31.09
N PRO A 36 1.21 -7.04 31.70
CA PRO A 36 1.23 -7.39 33.13
C PRO A 36 1.27 -6.16 34.05
N VAL A 37 1.83 -5.04 33.59
CA VAL A 37 1.83 -3.75 34.29
C VAL A 37 1.29 -2.70 33.34
N PRO A 38 0.06 -2.19 33.55
CA PRO A 38 -0.52 -1.18 32.69
C PRO A 38 0.12 0.19 32.97
N ASP A 39 0.53 0.87 31.91
CA ASP A 39 0.84 2.29 31.95
C ASP A 39 -0.46 3.09 32.07
N LEU A 40 -0.67 3.72 33.22
CA LEU A 40 -1.90 4.45 33.54
C LEU A 40 -2.11 5.67 32.64
N ASP A 41 -1.04 6.36 32.26
CA ASP A 41 -1.15 7.55 31.41
C ASP A 41 -1.57 7.17 30.00
N LEU A 42 -0.97 6.11 29.45
CA LEU A 42 -1.37 5.57 28.16
C LEU A 42 -2.80 4.99 28.20
N ALA A 43 -3.16 4.28 29.27
CA ALA A 43 -4.51 3.76 29.44
C ALA A 43 -5.56 4.89 29.47
N ASN A 44 -5.29 5.97 30.21
CA ASN A 44 -6.18 7.14 30.28
C ASN A 44 -6.35 7.81 28.91
N ARG A 45 -5.26 8.01 28.16
CA ARG A 45 -5.32 8.55 26.79
C ARG A 45 -6.19 7.69 25.87
N ARG A 46 -6.00 6.37 25.91
CA ARG A 46 -6.81 5.43 25.12
C ARG A 46 -8.27 5.48 25.51
N GLN A 47 -8.58 5.55 26.81
CA GLN A 47 -9.95 5.67 27.30
C GLN A 47 -10.63 6.96 26.82
N GLN A 48 -9.90 8.08 26.76
CA GLN A 48 -10.44 9.33 26.20
C GLN A 48 -10.83 9.16 24.73
N ILE A 49 -9.98 8.54 23.93
CA ILE A 49 -10.27 8.27 22.51
C ILE A 49 -11.44 7.29 22.38
N VAL A 50 -11.50 6.25 23.20
CA VAL A 50 -12.63 5.29 23.23
C VAL A 50 -13.94 6.01 23.54
N ARG A 51 -13.97 6.91 24.55
CA ARG A 51 -15.17 7.69 24.89
C ARG A 51 -15.64 8.57 23.73
N GLU A 52 -14.72 9.15 22.96
CA GLU A 52 -15.03 9.90 21.74
C GLU A 52 -15.55 8.99 20.62
N LEU A 53 -15.04 7.75 20.52
CA LEU A 53 -15.41 6.77 19.48
C LEU A 53 -16.74 6.05 19.73
N VAL A 54 -17.14 5.84 20.99
CA VAL A 54 -18.41 5.17 21.36
C VAL A 54 -19.63 5.76 20.62
N PRO A 55 -19.90 7.09 20.65
CA PRO A 55 -21.05 7.64 19.93
C PRO A 55 -20.92 7.55 18.39
N LEU A 56 -19.70 7.41 17.86
CA LEU A 56 -19.39 7.42 16.44
C LEU A 56 -19.51 6.03 15.79
N HIS A 57 -20.62 5.33 16.02
CA HIS A 57 -20.87 4.00 15.46
C HIS A 57 -20.80 3.99 13.92
N LEU A 58 -21.47 4.93 13.23
CA LEU A 58 -21.43 5.01 11.75
C LEU A 58 -20.00 5.19 11.20
N PHE A 59 -19.14 5.92 11.90
CA PHE A 59 -17.74 6.11 11.50
C PHE A 59 -16.98 4.79 11.60
N ARG A 60 -17.13 4.08 12.74
CA ARG A 60 -16.50 2.78 12.98
C ARG A 60 -16.99 1.73 11.99
N ASP A 61 -18.30 1.65 11.77
CA ASP A 61 -18.91 0.70 10.83
C ASP A 61 -18.45 0.96 9.40
N LYS A 62 -18.43 2.22 8.95
CA LYS A 62 -17.97 2.57 7.60
C LYS A 62 -16.50 2.21 7.39
N ILE A 63 -15.68 2.44 8.40
CA ILE A 63 -14.26 2.08 8.39
C ILE A 63 -14.09 0.55 8.33
N ALA A 64 -14.81 -0.19 9.18
CA ALA A 64 -14.77 -1.65 9.21
C ALA A 64 -15.26 -2.25 7.89
N LEU A 65 -16.37 -1.75 7.33
CA LEU A 65 -16.92 -2.17 6.04
C LEU A 65 -15.93 -1.91 4.89
N ASN A 66 -15.36 -0.70 4.81
CA ASN A 66 -14.36 -0.38 3.78
C ASN A 66 -13.12 -1.27 3.89
N ALA A 67 -12.74 -1.66 5.11
CA ALA A 67 -11.66 -2.61 5.32
C ALA A 67 -12.07 -4.05 4.92
N MET A 68 -13.29 -4.49 5.24
CA MET A 68 -13.79 -5.83 4.89
C MET A 68 -14.00 -6.02 3.38
N GLU A 69 -14.68 -5.09 2.71
CA GLU A 69 -14.95 -5.17 1.26
C GLU A 69 -13.65 -5.33 0.46
N ALA A 70 -12.60 -4.65 0.89
CA ALA A 70 -11.35 -4.64 0.16
C ALA A 70 -10.40 -5.78 0.56
N ALA A 71 -10.60 -6.43 1.73
CA ALA A 71 -9.95 -7.69 2.09
C ALA A 71 -10.50 -8.90 1.29
N GLY A 72 -11.69 -8.78 0.72
CA GLY A 72 -12.34 -9.83 -0.07
C GLY A 72 -12.57 -11.11 0.74
N ALA A 73 -12.36 -12.29 0.13
CA ALA A 73 -12.55 -13.59 0.79
C ALA A 73 -11.51 -13.92 1.88
N ARG A 74 -10.42 -13.14 2.00
CA ARG A 74 -9.40 -13.33 3.04
C ARG A 74 -9.77 -12.50 4.26
N ARG A 75 -10.34 -13.15 5.27
CA ARG A 75 -10.82 -12.54 6.53
C ARG A 75 -9.78 -11.73 7.32
N THR A 76 -8.49 -12.00 7.13
CA THR A 76 -7.41 -11.26 7.79
C THR A 76 -6.26 -11.08 6.81
N TRP A 77 -6.01 -9.83 6.42
CA TRP A 77 -4.82 -9.48 5.65
C TRP A 77 -3.68 -9.16 6.62
N LYS A 78 -2.48 -9.67 6.32
CA LYS A 78 -1.25 -9.34 7.06
C LYS A 78 -0.70 -8.05 6.50
N ALA A 79 -0.99 -6.95 7.17
CA ALA A 79 -0.57 -5.64 6.78
C ALA A 79 0.96 -5.49 6.75
N ASN A 80 1.66 -6.28 7.58
CA ASN A 80 3.11 -6.37 7.59
C ASN A 80 3.71 -6.80 6.25
N GLN A 81 3.04 -7.64 5.45
CA GLN A 81 3.56 -8.02 4.13
C GLN A 81 3.61 -6.82 3.18
N LEU A 82 2.62 -5.93 3.27
CA LEU A 82 2.64 -4.70 2.48
C LEU A 82 3.65 -3.71 3.05
N VAL A 83 3.76 -3.57 4.37
CA VAL A 83 4.77 -2.68 4.98
C VAL A 83 6.18 -3.14 4.61
N GLU A 84 6.47 -4.44 4.73
CA GLU A 84 7.73 -5.05 4.35
C GLU A 84 8.00 -4.89 2.87
N TRP A 85 6.98 -5.11 2.01
CA TRP A 85 7.08 -4.77 0.60
C TRP A 85 7.42 -3.28 0.46
N LEU A 86 6.68 -2.33 1.02
CA LEU A 86 7.01 -0.90 0.91
C LEU A 86 8.44 -0.55 1.35
N GLN A 87 8.97 -1.23 2.37
CA GLN A 87 10.31 -0.99 2.92
C GLN A 87 11.44 -1.65 2.12
N THR A 88 11.22 -2.81 1.50
CA THR A 88 12.23 -3.54 0.70
C THR A 88 12.45 -2.95 -0.71
N SER A 89 12.19 -1.65 -0.89
CA SER A 89 12.40 -1.00 -2.18
C SER A 89 13.89 -0.83 -2.48
N ASP A 90 14.32 -1.35 -3.63
CA ASP A 90 15.68 -1.17 -4.13
C ASP A 90 15.89 0.30 -4.56
N THR A 91 16.46 1.09 -3.65
CA THR A 91 16.85 2.49 -3.86
C THR A 91 18.23 2.61 -4.52
N SER A 92 18.88 1.49 -4.82
CA SER A 92 20.22 1.33 -5.37
C SER A 92 20.44 1.95 -6.76
N GLY A 93 19.45 2.66 -7.32
CA GLY A 93 19.57 3.44 -8.56
C GLY A 93 19.68 2.60 -9.84
N ALA A 94 19.74 1.27 -9.72
CA ALA A 94 19.73 0.32 -10.83
C ALA A 94 18.60 0.59 -11.86
N PRO A 95 17.32 0.78 -11.48
CA PRO A 95 16.26 1.00 -12.47
C PRO A 95 16.43 2.31 -13.26
N ARG A 96 17.07 3.34 -12.67
CA ARG A 96 17.39 4.59 -13.39
C ARG A 96 18.47 4.39 -14.45
N ARG A 97 19.50 3.59 -14.16
CA ARG A 97 20.59 3.29 -15.12
C ARG A 97 20.06 2.52 -16.32
N TRP A 98 19.23 1.51 -16.08
CA TRP A 98 18.56 0.76 -17.15
C TRP A 98 17.63 1.66 -17.97
N LEU A 99 16.91 2.59 -17.33
CA LEU A 99 16.04 3.53 -18.05
C LEU A 99 16.83 4.42 -19.01
N ILE A 100 18.01 4.92 -18.60
CA ILE A 100 18.88 5.72 -19.46
C ILE A 100 19.44 4.87 -20.59
N LEU A 101 19.89 3.64 -20.30
CA LEU A 101 20.49 2.75 -21.29
C LEU A 101 19.48 2.34 -22.36
N PHE A 102 18.31 1.85 -21.96
CA PHE A 102 17.24 1.50 -22.91
C PHE A 102 16.66 2.73 -23.61
N GLY A 103 16.57 3.88 -22.93
CA GLY A 103 16.14 5.14 -23.53
C GLY A 103 17.10 5.63 -24.62
N ALA A 104 18.41 5.59 -24.37
CA ALA A 104 19.42 5.92 -25.37
C ALA A 104 19.35 4.95 -26.57
N TRP A 105 19.06 3.68 -26.32
CA TRP A 105 18.97 2.67 -27.37
C TRP A 105 17.73 2.83 -28.25
N VAL A 106 16.59 3.23 -27.68
CA VAL A 106 15.40 3.61 -28.45
C VAL A 106 15.67 4.85 -29.30
N MET A 107 16.34 5.87 -28.76
CA MET A 107 16.74 7.06 -29.53
C MET A 107 17.68 6.72 -30.68
N LEU A 108 18.65 5.84 -30.46
CA LEU A 108 19.55 5.35 -31.51
C LEU A 108 18.77 4.65 -32.64
N ASN A 109 17.82 3.78 -32.28
CA ASN A 109 16.95 3.11 -33.26
C ASN A 109 16.09 4.12 -34.04
N ALA A 110 15.57 5.16 -33.39
CA ALA A 110 14.81 6.22 -34.06
C ALA A 110 15.66 7.01 -35.08
N ILE A 111 16.91 7.31 -34.74
CA ILE A 111 17.87 7.97 -35.65
C ILE A 111 18.18 7.07 -36.85
N LEU A 112 18.43 5.78 -36.62
CA LEU A 112 18.70 4.81 -37.69
C LEU A 112 17.48 4.65 -38.62
N LEU A 113 16.27 4.63 -38.08
CA LEU A 113 15.04 4.60 -38.86
C LEU A 113 14.89 5.86 -39.72
N ALA A 114 15.12 7.05 -39.14
CA ALA A 114 15.08 8.31 -39.88
C ALA A 114 16.11 8.33 -41.03
N ALA A 115 17.36 7.95 -40.74
CA ALA A 115 18.41 7.88 -41.76
C ALA A 115 18.09 6.87 -42.88
N HIS A 116 17.41 5.77 -42.57
CA HIS A 116 16.91 4.83 -43.57
C HIS A 116 15.80 5.44 -44.43
N LEU A 117 14.84 6.15 -43.84
CA LEU A 117 13.76 6.84 -44.56
C LEU A 117 14.28 7.96 -45.48
N LEU A 118 15.40 8.60 -45.12
CA LEU A 118 16.12 9.57 -45.96
C LEU A 118 17.00 8.90 -47.04
N GLY A 119 17.09 7.57 -47.07
CA GLY A 119 17.88 6.80 -48.04
C GLY A 119 19.39 6.79 -47.77
N TRP A 120 19.84 7.24 -46.60
CA TRP A 120 21.27 7.35 -46.27
C TRP A 120 21.89 6.02 -45.81
N LEU A 121 21.08 5.10 -45.29
CA LEU A 121 21.56 3.84 -44.71
C LEU A 121 20.67 2.64 -45.12
N PRO A 122 21.26 1.44 -45.26
CA PRO A 122 20.51 0.17 -45.32
C PRO A 122 19.66 -0.03 -44.04
N PRO A 123 18.71 -1.00 -44.01
CA PRO A 123 17.76 -1.19 -42.92
C PRO A 123 18.38 -1.84 -41.65
N TRP A 124 19.54 -1.36 -41.21
CA TRP A 124 20.23 -1.79 -39.98
C TRP A 124 19.37 -1.62 -38.72
N TRP A 125 18.40 -0.70 -38.76
CA TRP A 125 17.43 -0.47 -37.68
C TRP A 125 16.66 -1.74 -37.29
N GLN A 126 16.42 -2.67 -38.23
CA GLN A 126 15.70 -3.91 -37.97
C GLN A 126 16.52 -4.86 -37.08
N ILE A 127 17.84 -4.95 -37.34
CA ILE A 127 18.75 -5.82 -36.58
C ILE A 127 18.93 -5.26 -35.17
N THR A 128 19.17 -3.95 -35.05
CA THR A 128 19.32 -3.30 -33.74
C THR A 128 18.05 -3.38 -32.90
N LEU A 129 16.87 -3.28 -33.54
CA LEU A 129 15.59 -3.45 -32.87
C LEU A 129 15.38 -4.90 -32.40
N ALA A 130 15.72 -5.90 -33.22
CA ALA A 130 15.62 -7.31 -32.85
C ALA A 130 16.52 -7.65 -31.66
N VAL A 131 17.77 -7.16 -31.64
CA VAL A 131 18.70 -7.33 -30.52
C VAL A 131 18.18 -6.63 -29.25
N TYR A 132 17.65 -5.40 -29.38
CA TYR A 132 17.01 -4.68 -28.28
C TYR A 132 15.85 -5.47 -27.67
N LEU A 133 14.92 -5.95 -28.50
CA LEU A 133 13.76 -6.71 -28.05
C LEU A 133 14.18 -8.03 -27.39
N GLY A 134 15.21 -8.70 -27.91
CA GLY A 134 15.78 -9.92 -27.31
C GLY A 134 16.36 -9.68 -25.91
N LEU A 135 17.18 -8.63 -25.74
CA LEU A 135 17.73 -8.28 -24.42
C LEU A 135 16.64 -7.81 -23.45
N TRP A 136 15.66 -7.05 -23.94
CA TRP A 136 14.52 -6.62 -23.14
C TRP A 136 13.68 -7.80 -22.65
N LEU A 137 13.41 -8.81 -23.50
CA LEU A 137 12.68 -10.01 -23.10
C LEU A 137 13.42 -10.76 -21.98
N LEU A 138 14.74 -10.95 -22.11
CA LEU A 138 15.56 -11.61 -21.08
C LEU A 138 15.54 -10.84 -19.76
N TRP A 139 15.71 -9.51 -19.82
CA TRP A 139 15.66 -8.65 -18.64
C TRP A 139 14.27 -8.67 -17.99
N SER A 140 13.21 -8.61 -18.79
CA SER A 140 11.85 -8.50 -18.28
C SER A 140 11.41 -9.70 -17.43
N ARG A 141 11.88 -10.91 -17.75
CA ARG A 141 11.64 -12.12 -16.95
C ARG A 141 12.17 -12.00 -15.53
N THR A 142 13.27 -11.26 -15.32
CA THR A 142 13.81 -11.03 -13.98
C THR A 142 12.94 -10.07 -13.15
N MET A 143 12.13 -9.25 -13.82
CA MET A 143 11.26 -8.24 -13.19
C MET A 143 9.80 -8.69 -13.08
N GLU A 144 9.44 -9.84 -13.66
CA GLU A 144 8.08 -10.40 -13.58
C GLU A 144 7.67 -10.65 -12.13
N ALA A 145 8.53 -11.28 -11.31
CA ALA A 145 8.22 -11.53 -9.90
C ALA A 145 7.88 -10.25 -9.10
N ALA A 146 8.59 -9.14 -9.36
CA ALA A 146 8.33 -7.87 -8.69
C ALA A 146 7.02 -7.22 -9.18
N ALA A 147 6.69 -7.37 -10.46
CA ALA A 147 5.45 -6.90 -11.04
C ALA A 147 4.25 -7.71 -10.51
N ASP A 148 4.36 -9.03 -10.48
CA ASP A 148 3.32 -9.93 -9.98
C ASP A 148 3.01 -9.67 -8.51
N GLN A 149 4.04 -9.43 -7.68
CA GLN A 149 3.83 -9.02 -6.28
C GLN A 149 3.10 -7.67 -6.18
N ALA A 150 3.45 -6.69 -7.02
CA ALA A 150 2.78 -5.39 -7.02
C ALA A 150 1.30 -5.50 -7.41
N THR A 151 0.98 -6.32 -8.41
CA THR A 151 -0.40 -6.61 -8.85
C THR A 151 -1.16 -7.37 -7.77
N ALA A 152 -0.54 -8.35 -7.11
CA ALA A 152 -1.14 -9.09 -6.00
C ALA A 152 -1.51 -8.18 -4.80
N LEU A 153 -0.78 -7.07 -4.62
CA LEU A 153 -1.03 -6.08 -3.57
C LEU A 153 -1.96 -4.95 -4.01
N GLU A 154 -2.45 -4.94 -5.25
CA GLU A 154 -3.36 -3.90 -5.75
C GLU A 154 -4.63 -3.80 -4.90
N GLY A 155 -5.22 -4.94 -4.54
CA GLY A 155 -6.39 -5.01 -3.67
C GLY A 155 -6.14 -4.35 -2.31
N ALA A 156 -5.00 -4.63 -1.68
CA ALA A 156 -4.60 -4.04 -0.40
C ALA A 156 -4.35 -2.52 -0.51
N LEU A 157 -3.72 -2.07 -1.60
CA LEU A 157 -3.51 -0.63 -1.83
C LEU A 157 -4.86 0.11 -2.03
N ARG A 158 -5.81 -0.54 -2.70
CA ARG A 158 -7.17 -0.01 -2.89
C ARG A 158 -7.93 0.06 -1.56
N GLN A 159 -7.79 -0.96 -0.71
CA GLN A 159 -8.33 -0.99 0.66
C GLN A 159 -7.86 0.20 1.47
N LEU A 160 -6.53 0.36 1.59
CA LEU A 160 -5.94 1.44 2.37
C LEU A 160 -6.38 2.80 1.84
N ARG A 161 -6.56 2.95 0.52
CA ARG A 161 -7.02 4.20 -0.06
C ARG A 161 -8.43 4.55 0.38
N ALA A 162 -9.34 3.58 0.45
CA ALA A 162 -10.72 3.80 0.90
C ALA A 162 -10.77 4.16 2.38
N VAL A 163 -10.04 3.40 3.22
CA VAL A 163 -9.97 3.63 4.67
C VAL A 163 -9.32 4.99 4.98
N PHE A 164 -8.13 5.25 4.44
CA PHE A 164 -7.41 6.51 4.71
C PHE A 164 -8.12 7.72 4.10
N GLY A 165 -8.78 7.56 2.96
CA GLY A 165 -9.63 8.62 2.39
C GLY A 165 -10.81 8.98 3.31
N GLN A 166 -11.37 8.01 4.03
CA GLN A 166 -12.41 8.27 5.01
C GLN A 166 -11.87 9.00 6.25
N LEU A 167 -10.67 8.66 6.72
CA LEU A 167 -9.99 9.36 7.81
C LEU A 167 -9.65 10.81 7.43
N GLU A 168 -9.20 11.04 6.19
CA GLU A 168 -8.88 12.38 5.70
C GLU A 168 -10.10 13.31 5.57
N THR A 169 -11.29 12.75 5.36
CA THR A 169 -12.53 13.52 5.11
C THR A 169 -13.42 13.63 6.34
N PHE A 170 -13.15 12.88 7.40
CA PHE A 170 -13.94 12.92 8.62
C PHE A 170 -13.77 14.25 9.37
N SER A 171 -14.85 14.74 9.98
CA SER A 171 -14.86 15.99 10.74
C SER A 171 -14.53 15.74 12.20
N TYR A 172 -13.32 16.10 12.62
CA TYR A 172 -12.83 15.94 14.00
C TYR A 172 -13.13 17.16 14.90
N ARG A 173 -14.31 17.78 14.76
CA ARG A 173 -14.65 19.01 15.50
C ARG A 173 -14.85 18.76 17.00
N ASP A 174 -15.53 17.68 17.33
CA ASP A 174 -15.91 17.34 18.71
C ASP A 174 -15.07 16.20 19.31
N THR A 175 -13.94 15.88 18.66
CA THR A 175 -13.11 14.71 18.98
C THR A 175 -11.61 15.07 19.03
N PRO A 176 -11.19 15.89 20.01
CA PRO A 176 -9.82 16.37 20.09
C PRO A 176 -8.77 15.26 20.25
N HIS A 177 -9.06 14.18 21.00
CA HIS A 177 -8.10 13.10 21.21
C HIS A 177 -7.99 12.21 19.97
N LEU A 178 -9.12 11.92 19.31
CA LEU A 178 -9.13 11.21 18.03
C LEU A 178 -8.43 12.03 16.94
N ARG A 179 -8.59 13.35 16.93
CA ARG A 179 -7.89 14.24 16.01
C ARG A 179 -6.38 14.17 16.18
N ALA A 180 -5.91 14.15 17.42
CA ALA A 180 -4.48 14.04 17.72
C ALA A 180 -3.91 12.71 17.22
N LEU A 181 -4.63 11.60 17.40
CA LEU A 181 -4.24 10.30 16.85
C LEU A 181 -4.21 10.32 15.31
N CYS A 182 -5.22 10.92 14.67
CA CYS A 182 -5.32 10.98 13.21
C CYS A 182 -4.54 12.13 12.55
N GLU A 183 -3.75 12.90 13.31
CA GLU A 183 -2.95 14.03 12.80
C GLU A 183 -2.10 13.67 11.57
N PRO A 184 -1.43 12.49 11.51
CA PRO A 184 -0.63 12.11 10.34
C PRO A 184 -1.41 11.98 9.02
N TYR A 185 -2.74 11.84 9.07
CA TYR A 185 -3.61 11.80 7.88
C TYR A 185 -4.09 13.20 7.47
N LEU A 186 -4.14 14.15 8.42
CA LEU A 186 -4.70 15.47 8.21
C LEU A 186 -3.73 16.46 7.58
N ASP A 187 -2.44 16.11 7.48
CA ASP A 187 -1.42 16.94 6.84
C ASP A 187 -1.80 17.23 5.36
N PRO A 188 -2.08 18.49 4.98
CA PRO A 188 -2.46 18.85 3.61
C PRO A 188 -1.33 18.62 2.60
N THR A 189 -0.07 18.60 3.06
CA THR A 189 1.09 18.39 2.19
C THR A 189 1.34 16.91 1.92
N HIS A 190 1.12 16.04 2.92
CA HIS A 190 1.47 14.61 2.85
C HIS A 190 0.27 13.67 3.00
N ARG A 191 -0.84 13.95 2.31
CA ARG A 191 -2.05 13.11 2.36
C ARG A 191 -1.82 11.67 1.85
N PRO A 192 -2.08 10.63 2.66
CA PRO A 192 -1.90 9.23 2.27
C PRO A 192 -2.66 8.84 0.99
N SER A 193 -3.87 9.37 0.80
CA SER A 193 -4.69 9.14 -0.39
C SER A 193 -3.98 9.52 -1.69
N ARG A 194 -3.15 10.57 -1.68
CA ARG A 194 -2.37 11.00 -2.86
C ARG A 194 -1.28 9.98 -3.20
N TYR A 195 -0.56 9.49 -2.19
CA TYR A 195 0.48 8.48 -2.38
C TYR A 195 -0.12 7.17 -2.87
N LEU A 196 -1.21 6.72 -2.24
CA LEU A 196 -1.93 5.50 -2.62
C LEU A 196 -2.55 5.60 -4.02
N THR A 197 -3.06 6.77 -4.40
CA THR A 197 -3.52 7.01 -5.78
C THR A 197 -2.37 6.95 -6.78
N ARG A 198 -1.21 7.51 -6.42
CA ARG A 198 -0.03 7.54 -7.31
C ARG A 198 0.50 6.14 -7.56
N ILE A 199 0.65 5.31 -6.53
CA ILE A 199 1.09 3.92 -6.68
C ILE A 199 0.02 3.08 -7.39
N GLY A 200 -1.26 3.28 -7.09
CA GLY A 200 -2.37 2.59 -7.77
C GLY A 200 -2.39 2.83 -9.28
N ARG A 201 -2.11 4.06 -9.75
CA ARG A 201 -1.96 4.33 -11.19
C ARG A 201 -0.78 3.59 -11.82
N VAL A 202 0.32 3.44 -11.09
CA VAL A 202 1.50 2.71 -11.58
C VAL A 202 1.22 1.21 -11.66
N VAL A 203 0.53 0.65 -10.65
CA VAL A 203 0.09 -0.76 -10.64
C VAL A 203 -0.92 -1.03 -11.75
N ALA A 204 -1.94 -0.18 -11.92
CA ALA A 204 -2.89 -0.30 -13.03
C ALA A 204 -2.20 -0.23 -14.41
N ALA A 205 -1.19 0.64 -14.56
CA ALA A 205 -0.38 0.71 -15.77
C ALA A 205 0.50 -0.53 -15.99
N MET A 206 0.89 -1.23 -14.92
CA MET A 206 1.55 -2.54 -15.03
C MET A 206 0.57 -3.64 -15.45
N GLY A 207 -0.70 -3.59 -15.04
CA GLY A 207 -1.73 -4.51 -15.51
C GLY A 207 -1.91 -4.50 -17.04
N LEU A 208 -1.68 -3.37 -17.70
CA LEU A 208 -1.68 -3.29 -19.18
C LEU A 208 -0.62 -4.18 -19.86
N ARG A 209 0.39 -4.66 -19.11
CA ARG A 209 1.44 -5.56 -19.61
C ARG A 209 0.95 -6.99 -19.81
N GLU A 210 -0.25 -7.34 -19.31
CA GLU A 210 -0.88 -8.65 -19.58
C GLU A 210 -1.15 -8.88 -21.07
N ASN A 211 -1.29 -7.81 -21.86
CA ASN A 211 -1.45 -7.94 -23.31
C ASN A 211 -0.06 -7.93 -24.00
N PRO A 212 0.39 -9.05 -24.57
CA PRO A 212 1.73 -9.17 -25.16
C PRO A 212 1.94 -8.24 -26.37
N LEU A 213 0.88 -7.99 -27.16
CA LEU A 213 0.95 -7.10 -28.32
C LEU A 213 1.11 -5.64 -27.88
N LEU A 214 0.28 -5.19 -26.93
CA LEU A 214 0.39 -3.83 -26.38
C LEU A 214 1.75 -3.62 -25.70
N ARG A 215 2.23 -4.62 -24.96
CA ARG A 215 3.54 -4.58 -24.31
C ARG A 215 4.68 -4.44 -25.32
N LEU A 216 4.63 -5.15 -26.45
CA LEU A 216 5.65 -5.05 -27.50
C LEU A 216 5.61 -3.68 -28.20
N ILE A 217 4.42 -3.18 -28.55
CA ILE A 217 4.25 -1.86 -29.18
C ILE A 217 4.75 -0.75 -28.26
N LEU A 218 4.36 -0.78 -26.98
CA LEU A 218 4.77 0.21 -26.00
C LEU A 218 6.29 0.18 -25.80
N ASN A 219 6.90 -1.00 -25.63
CA ASN A 219 8.35 -1.12 -25.43
C ASN A 219 9.17 -0.81 -26.68
N ALA A 220 8.61 -0.94 -27.88
CA ALA A 220 9.23 -0.50 -29.12
C ALA A 220 9.28 1.04 -29.22
N LEU A 221 8.24 1.74 -28.73
CA LEU A 221 8.16 3.21 -28.78
C LEU A 221 8.92 3.89 -27.63
N LEU A 222 8.87 3.32 -26.43
CA LEU A 222 9.46 3.86 -25.21
C LEU A 222 9.82 2.69 -24.30
N PRO A 223 10.90 2.70 -23.49
CA PRO A 223 11.15 1.65 -22.50
C PRO A 223 10.13 1.68 -21.33
N TRP A 224 8.87 1.36 -21.64
CA TRP A 224 7.70 1.49 -20.78
C TRP A 224 7.82 0.62 -19.54
N ASP A 225 8.28 -0.62 -19.71
CA ASP A 225 8.47 -1.58 -18.64
C ASP A 225 9.48 -1.08 -17.59
N VAL A 226 10.60 -0.53 -18.09
CA VAL A 226 11.68 0.01 -17.26
C VAL A 226 11.23 1.29 -16.57
N TYR A 227 10.45 2.12 -17.28
CA TYR A 227 9.86 3.34 -16.72
C TYR A 227 8.89 3.02 -15.59
N LEU A 228 8.00 2.04 -15.76
CA LEU A 228 7.06 1.60 -14.73
C LEU A 228 7.80 1.01 -13.51
N ALA A 229 8.81 0.17 -13.73
CA ALA A 229 9.65 -0.36 -12.65
C ALA A 229 10.33 0.76 -11.85
N TYR A 230 10.92 1.74 -12.54
CA TYR A 230 11.52 2.92 -11.91
C TYR A 230 10.49 3.74 -11.11
N ARG A 231 9.32 4.00 -11.72
CA ARG A 231 8.24 4.75 -11.07
C ARG A 231 7.70 4.03 -9.85
N LEU A 232 7.51 2.72 -9.94
CA LEU A 232 7.06 1.88 -8.83
C LEU A 232 8.05 1.95 -7.68
N ASN A 233 9.34 1.68 -7.92
CA ASN A 233 10.36 1.73 -6.87
C ASN A 233 10.42 3.09 -6.19
N ARG A 234 10.35 4.19 -6.95
CA ARG A 234 10.32 5.53 -6.37
C ARG A 234 9.09 5.77 -5.51
N THR A 235 7.89 5.43 -6.00
CA THR A 235 6.66 5.61 -5.23
C THR A 235 6.60 4.70 -4.00
N ARG A 236 7.18 3.50 -4.10
CA ARG A 236 7.28 2.52 -3.02
C ARG A 236 8.22 3.04 -1.93
N ALA A 237 9.37 3.60 -2.29
CA ALA A 237 10.29 4.25 -1.35
C ALA A 237 9.66 5.46 -0.65
N ASP A 238 9.00 6.35 -1.40
CA ASP A 238 8.28 7.51 -0.84
C ASP A 238 7.20 7.06 0.16
N LEU A 239 6.46 5.99 -0.18
CA LEU A 239 5.40 5.43 0.65
C LEU A 239 5.96 4.62 1.84
N GLY A 240 7.11 3.96 1.70
CA GLY A 240 7.74 3.18 2.78
C GLY A 240 8.22 4.05 3.95
N GLN A 241 8.68 5.27 3.67
CA GLN A 241 9.15 6.19 4.71
C GLN A 241 8.04 6.67 5.66
N ARG A 242 6.81 6.82 5.16
CA ARG A 242 5.68 7.40 5.91
C ARG A 242 4.56 6.40 6.19
N GLY A 243 4.41 5.43 5.30
CA GLY A 243 3.39 4.40 5.35
C GLY A 243 3.47 3.56 6.61
N ALA A 244 4.66 3.30 7.15
CA ALA A 244 4.78 2.58 8.42
C ALA A 244 4.07 3.31 9.57
N GLY A 245 4.22 4.64 9.67
CA GLY A 245 3.53 5.44 10.68
C GLY A 245 2.02 5.50 10.46
N TRP A 246 1.56 5.64 9.22
CA TRP A 246 0.13 5.56 8.91
C TRP A 246 -0.46 4.20 9.25
N MET A 247 0.24 3.11 8.95
CA MET A 247 -0.24 1.77 9.30
C MET A 247 -0.29 1.58 10.81
N ASP A 248 0.68 2.11 11.55
CA ASP A 248 0.71 2.02 13.00
C ASP A 248 -0.48 2.74 13.65
N VAL A 249 -0.79 3.96 13.22
CA VAL A 249 -1.97 4.69 13.68
C VAL A 249 -3.27 3.94 13.33
N TRP A 250 -3.33 3.35 12.13
CA TRP A 250 -4.47 2.55 11.71
C TRP A 250 -4.71 1.33 12.62
N PHE A 251 -3.66 0.58 12.96
CA PHE A 251 -3.78 -0.57 13.85
C PHE A 251 -4.18 -0.17 15.27
N GLU A 252 -3.69 0.97 15.77
CA GLU A 252 -4.14 1.53 17.05
C GLU A 252 -5.63 1.92 16.99
N LEU A 253 -6.06 2.56 15.92
CA LEU A 253 -7.46 2.93 15.72
C LEU A 253 -8.38 1.71 15.68
N GLU A 254 -8.00 0.62 15.02
CA GLU A 254 -8.79 -0.63 15.00
C GLU A 254 -8.95 -1.25 16.39
N ALA A 255 -7.87 -1.27 17.18
CA ALA A 255 -7.91 -1.77 18.54
C ALA A 255 -8.79 -0.87 19.45
N LEU A 256 -8.74 0.45 19.29
CA LEU A 256 -9.61 1.39 20.02
C LEU A 256 -11.07 1.29 19.58
N ALA A 257 -11.32 1.09 18.28
CA ALA A 257 -12.67 0.89 17.74
C ALA A 257 -13.31 -0.38 18.29
N SER A 258 -12.52 -1.44 18.47
CA SER A 258 -12.93 -2.70 19.12
C SER A 258 -13.37 -2.47 20.57
N LEU A 259 -12.59 -1.71 21.34
CA LEU A 259 -12.97 -1.33 22.71
C LEU A 259 -14.20 -0.43 22.76
N ALA A 260 -14.31 0.53 21.84
CA ALA A 260 -15.49 1.39 21.71
C ALA A 260 -16.74 0.59 21.31
N ASN A 261 -16.59 -0.52 20.59
CA ASN A 261 -17.71 -1.39 20.23
C ASN A 261 -18.34 -2.03 21.46
N LEU A 262 -17.51 -2.49 22.40
CA LEU A 262 -18.00 -2.98 23.69
C LEU A 262 -18.77 -1.90 24.46
N GLY A 263 -18.21 -0.69 24.56
CA GLY A 263 -18.86 0.42 25.29
C GLY A 263 -20.17 0.89 24.65
N TYR A 264 -20.32 0.73 23.33
CA TYR A 264 -21.58 1.01 22.64
C TYR A 264 -22.63 -0.08 22.88
N LEU A 265 -22.21 -1.35 22.91
CA LEU A 265 -23.12 -2.49 23.16
C LEU A 265 -23.54 -2.60 24.63
N ASN A 266 -22.80 -1.97 25.55
CA ASN A 266 -23.08 -1.98 26.99
C ASN A 266 -23.02 -0.54 27.55
N PRO A 267 -24.06 0.28 27.29
CA PRO A 267 -24.11 1.69 27.69
C PRO A 267 -24.23 1.93 29.19
#